data_AF-A0A090T6H6-F1
#
_entry.id   AF-A0A090T6H6-F1
#
_cell.length_a   1.000
_cell.length_b   1.000
_cell.length_c   1.000
_cell.angle_alpha   90.00
_cell.angle_beta   90.00
_cell.angle_gamma   90.00
#
_symmetry.space_group_name_H-M   'P 1'
#
loop_
_entity.id
_entity.type
_entity.pdbx_description
1 polymer ?
#
loop_
_entity_poly.entity_id
_entity_poly.type
_entity_poly.pdbx_seq_one_letter_code
_entity_poly.pdbx_strand_id
1 'polypeptide(L)'
;MQDRNFDDIAHKFAKNIYGSEKGEIRQTIVWEDLTQALAELDDTKKTLKVLDAGGGLGQVSQRIAERGHISPCVTFLLKCLS
;
A
#
# COMPACT_ATOMS: atom_id res chain seq x y z
N MET A 1 -9.08 10.28 29.47
CA MET A 1 -9.04 9.22 28.45
C MET A 1 -9.28 9.90 27.11
N GLN A 2 -8.22 10.31 26.43
CA GLN A 2 -8.34 10.99 25.12
C GLN A 2 -8.35 9.92 24.05
N ASP A 3 -9.48 9.83 23.35
CA ASP A 3 -9.61 9.03 22.14
C ASP A 3 -8.61 9.59 21.12
N ARG A 4 -7.58 8.79 20.80
CA ARG A 4 -6.59 9.17 19.82
C ARG A 4 -7.15 8.81 18.46
N ASN A 5 -7.84 9.76 17.84
CA ASN A 5 -8.20 9.63 16.43
C ASN A 5 -6.92 9.37 15.62
N PHE A 6 -6.97 8.32 14.79
CA PHE A 6 -5.86 7.87 13.96
C PHE A 6 -5.40 8.94 12.96
N ASP A 7 -6.27 9.91 12.62
CA ASP A 7 -6.00 11.01 11.68
C ASP A 7 -4.76 11.84 12.08
N ASP A 8 -4.64 12.23 13.35
CA ASP A 8 -3.55 13.09 13.82
C ASP A 8 -2.20 12.36 13.86
N ILE A 9 -2.22 11.03 13.97
CA ILE A 9 -1.02 10.20 14.04
C ILE A 9 -0.61 9.70 12.66
N ALA A 10 -1.56 9.60 11.72
CA ALA A 10 -1.31 9.13 10.37
C ALA A 10 -0.26 9.96 9.64
N HIS A 11 -0.29 11.29 9.77
CA HIS A 11 0.73 12.15 9.16
C HIS A 11 2.12 11.94 9.77
N LYS A 12 2.19 11.67 11.09
CA LYS A 12 3.47 11.31 11.74
C LYS A 12 3.96 9.94 11.28
N PHE A 13 3.07 8.97 11.11
CA PHE A 13 3.42 7.66 10.58
C PHE A 13 3.83 7.72 9.11
N ALA A 14 3.15 8.51 8.30
CA ALA A 14 3.51 8.74 6.91
C ALA A 14 4.97 9.20 6.78
N LYS A 15 5.32 10.24 7.55
CA LYS A 15 6.66 10.81 7.56
C LYS A 15 7.71 9.87 8.16
N ASN A 16 7.40 9.19 9.27
CA ASN A 16 8.40 8.41 10.01
C ASN A 16 8.57 6.97 9.48
N ILE A 17 7.48 6.32 9.04
CA ILE A 17 7.49 4.94 8.56
C ILE A 17 7.87 4.87 7.09
N TYR A 18 7.37 5.80 6.26
CA TYR A 18 7.60 5.75 4.80
C TYR A 18 8.53 6.83 4.27
N GLY A 19 8.68 7.96 4.97
CA GLY A 19 9.55 9.07 4.57
C GLY A 19 10.99 9.00 5.09
N SER A 20 11.41 7.87 5.65
CA SER A 20 12.79 7.64 6.09
C SER A 20 13.50 6.63 5.17
N GLU A 21 14.82 6.67 5.12
CA GLU A 21 15.65 5.74 4.32
C GLU A 21 15.33 4.26 4.61
N LYS A 22 15.06 3.93 5.89
CA LYS A 22 14.61 2.58 6.28
C LYS A 22 13.21 2.24 5.78
N GLY A 23 12.35 3.25 5.66
CA GLY A 23 11.02 3.14 5.08
C GLY A 23 11.07 2.82 3.60
N GLU A 24 11.94 3.52 2.86
CA GLU A 24 12.16 3.27 1.43
C GLU A 24 12.68 1.85 1.17
N ILE A 25 13.71 1.42 1.89
CA ILE A 25 14.25 0.04 1.78
C ILE A 25 13.15 -0.99 2.02
N ARG A 26 12.32 -0.78 3.06
CA ARG A 26 11.20 -1.69 3.36
C ARG A 26 10.20 -1.77 2.22
N GLN A 27 9.86 -0.63 1.61
CA GLN A 27 8.93 -0.61 0.47
C GLN A 27 9.51 -1.30 -0.75
N THR A 28 10.80 -1.13 -1.01
CA THR A 28 11.48 -1.78 -2.13
C THR A 28 11.46 -3.29 -1.96
N ILE A 29 11.89 -3.80 -0.81
CA ILE A 29 11.93 -5.26 -0.54
C ILE A 29 10.54 -5.88 -0.63
N VAL A 30 9.54 -5.28 0.04
CA VAL A 30 8.16 -5.80 0.00
C VAL A 30 7.60 -5.78 -1.43
N TRP A 31 7.95 -4.77 -2.23
CA TRP A 31 7.53 -4.69 -3.61
C TRP A 31 8.20 -5.72 -4.51
N GLU A 32 9.48 -6.03 -4.28
CA GLU A 32 10.19 -7.10 -4.98
C GLU A 32 9.51 -8.45 -4.72
N ASP A 33 9.24 -8.79 -3.47
CA ASP A 33 8.56 -10.02 -3.07
C ASP A 33 7.14 -10.10 -3.68
N LEU A 34 6.37 -9.00 -3.61
CA LEU A 34 5.04 -8.93 -4.22
C LEU A 34 5.10 -9.11 -5.74
N THR A 35 6.09 -8.53 -6.40
CA THR A 35 6.25 -8.68 -7.86
C THR A 35 6.52 -10.14 -8.23
N GLN A 36 7.35 -10.83 -7.45
CA GLN A 36 7.61 -12.25 -7.67
C GLN A 36 6.33 -13.08 -7.48
N ALA A 37 5.58 -12.84 -6.40
CA ALA A 37 4.32 -13.52 -6.15
C ALA A 37 3.26 -13.25 -7.25
N LEU A 38 3.19 -12.02 -7.77
CA LEU A 38 2.28 -11.68 -8.88
C LEU A 38 2.68 -12.41 -10.17
N ALA A 39 3.99 -12.48 -10.46
CA ALA A 39 4.49 -13.21 -11.62
C ALA A 39 4.15 -14.72 -11.56
N GLU A 40 4.24 -15.34 -10.38
CA GLU A 40 3.82 -16.74 -10.16
C GLU A 40 2.33 -16.97 -10.44
N LEU A 41 1.51 -15.92 -10.35
CA LEU A 41 0.07 -15.96 -10.61
C LEU A 41 -0.29 -15.70 -12.09
N ASP A 42 0.70 -15.63 -12.99
CA ASP A 42 0.53 -15.32 -14.42
C ASP A 42 -0.19 -13.97 -14.64
N ASP A 43 0.17 -12.95 -13.85
CA ASP A 43 -0.41 -11.61 -13.88
C ASP A 43 -0.31 -10.91 -15.25
N THR A 44 0.66 -11.30 -16.08
CA THR A 44 0.82 -10.84 -17.47
C THR A 44 -0.28 -11.32 -18.43
N LYS A 45 -0.98 -12.41 -18.09
CA LYS A 45 -2.03 -13.01 -18.94
C LYS A 45 -3.44 -12.63 -18.49
N LYS A 46 -3.61 -12.16 -17.25
CA LYS A 46 -4.92 -11.84 -16.68
C LYS A 46 -4.84 -10.73 -15.64
N THR A 47 -5.82 -9.83 -15.67
CA THR A 47 -6.03 -8.83 -14.62
C THR A 47 -6.40 -9.51 -13.30
N LEU A 48 -5.61 -9.29 -12.25
CA LEU A 48 -5.89 -9.76 -10.91
C LEU A 48 -6.78 -8.78 -10.14
N LYS A 49 -7.59 -9.32 -9.21
CA LYS A 49 -8.33 -8.53 -8.22
C LYS A 49 -7.62 -8.67 -6.89
N VAL A 50 -6.98 -7.60 -6.41
CA VAL A 50 -6.15 -7.61 -5.20
C VAL A 50 -6.84 -6.82 -4.09
N LEU A 51 -7.00 -7.42 -2.92
CA LEU A 51 -7.51 -6.71 -1.75
C LEU A 51 -6.34 -6.20 -0.90
N ASP A 52 -6.18 -4.88 -0.85
CA ASP A 52 -5.21 -4.24 0.05
C ASP A 52 -5.92 -3.85 1.37
N ALA A 53 -5.95 -4.79 2.31
CA ALA A 53 -6.59 -4.61 3.61
C ALA A 53 -5.63 -3.89 4.57
N GLY A 54 -5.99 -2.66 4.96
CA GLY A 54 -5.14 -1.83 5.82
C GLY A 54 -3.97 -1.18 5.08
N GLY A 55 -4.11 -0.92 3.78
CA GLY A 55 -3.06 -0.39 2.89
C GLY A 55 -2.45 0.96 3.26
N GLY A 56 -2.84 1.56 4.39
CA GLY A 56 -2.30 2.81 4.90
C GLY A 56 -2.39 3.95 3.89
N LEU A 57 -1.24 4.37 3.36
CA LEU A 57 -1.13 5.42 2.33
C LEU A 57 -1.40 4.93 0.90
N GLY A 58 -1.82 3.68 0.72
CA GLY A 58 -2.21 3.13 -0.59
C GLY A 58 -1.08 2.99 -1.61
N GLN A 59 0.19 3.10 -1.20
CA GLN A 59 1.34 3.05 -2.12
C GLN A 59 1.42 1.69 -2.86
N VAL A 60 1.10 0.59 -2.18
CA VAL A 60 1.05 -0.74 -2.80
C VAL A 60 -0.15 -0.84 -3.75
N SER A 61 -1.34 -0.44 -3.30
CA SER A 61 -2.53 -0.37 -4.16
C SER A 61 -2.31 0.44 -5.44
N GLN A 62 -1.64 1.59 -5.36
CA GLN A 62 -1.31 2.40 -6.54
C GLN A 62 -0.40 1.65 -7.51
N ARG A 63 0.71 1.07 -7.01
CA ARG A 63 1.64 0.31 -7.87
C ARG A 63 0.99 -0.93 -8.50
N ILE A 64 0.08 -1.58 -7.78
CA ILE A 64 -0.71 -2.71 -8.32
C ILE A 64 -1.68 -2.23 -9.42
N ALA A 65 -2.33 -1.08 -9.22
CA ALA A 65 -3.19 -0.47 -10.23
C ALA A 65 -2.42 -0.02 -11.48
N GLU A 66 -1.22 0.53 -11.33
CA GLU A 66 -0.32 0.91 -12.43
C GLU A 66 0.09 -0.30 -13.29
N ARG A 67 0.14 -1.50 -12.71
CA ARG A 67 0.36 -2.76 -13.43
C ARG A 67 -0.88 -3.29 -14.16
N GLY A 68 -2.01 -2.56 -14.11
CA GLY A 68 -3.25 -2.94 -14.78
C GLY A 68 -4.11 -3.93 -13.99
N HIS A 69 -3.86 -4.06 -12.69
CA HIS A 69 -4.70 -4.86 -11.79
C HIS A 69 -5.77 -4.01 -11.11
N ILE A 70 -6.83 -4.67 -10.65
CA ILE A 70 -7.92 -4.00 -9.93
C ILE A 70 -7.64 -4.18 -8.43
N SER A 71 -7.29 -3.10 -7.75
CA SER A 71 -6.99 -3.13 -6.31
C SER A 71 -7.99 -2.29 -5.50
N PRO A 72 -9.12 -2.84 -5.02
CA PRO A 72 -9.92 -2.18 -4.00
C PRO A 72 -9.08 -2.05 -2.71
N CYS A 73 -8.62 -0.84 -2.41
CA CYS A 73 -7.97 -0.53 -1.15
C CYS A 73 -9.02 -0.37 -0.05
N VAL A 74 -8.89 -1.12 1.04
CA VAL A 74 -9.73 -0.98 2.24
C VAL A 74 -8.86 -0.38 3.33
N THR A 75 -8.79 0.95 3.38
CA THR A 75 -8.05 1.68 4.42
C THR A 75 -8.97 2.04 5.58
N PHE A 76 -8.50 1.89 6.81
CA PHE A 76 -9.14 2.47 8.01
C PHE A 76 -8.85 3.97 8.18
N LEU A 77 -8.05 4.55 7.27
CA LEU A 77 -7.62 5.92 7.27
C LEU A 77 -8.06 6.60 5.97
N LEU A 78 -9.12 7.37 6.07
CA LEU A 78 -9.80 7.98 4.92
C LEU A 78 -8.97 9.18 4.40
N LYS A 79 -8.01 8.96 3.50
CA LYS A 79 -7.46 9.96 2.55
C LYS A 79 -6.45 9.34 1.59
N CYS A 80 -6.97 8.54 0.65
CA CYS A 80 -6.24 8.19 -0.56
C CYS A 80 -7.21 8.35 -1.72
N LEU A 81 -7.46 9.61 -2.12
CA LEU A 81 -8.04 10.06 -3.40
C LEU A 81 -8.45 11.54 -3.23
N SER A 82 -7.46 12.44 -3.19
CA SER A 82 -7.59 13.87 -3.53
C SER A 82 -6.18 14.40 -3.81
#